data_AF-D7WBE4-F1
#
_entry.id   AF-D7WBE4-F1
#
_cell.length_a   1.000
_cell.length_b   1.000
_cell.length_c   1.000
_cell.angle_alpha   90.00
_cell.angle_beta   90.00
_cell.angle_gamma   90.00
#
_symmetry.space_group_name_H-M   'P 1'
#
loop_
_entity.id
_entity.type
_entity.pdbx_description
1 polymer ?
#
loop_
_entity_poly.entity_id
_entity_poly.type
_entity_poly.pdbx_seq_one_letter_code
_entity_poly.pdbx_strand_id
1 'polypeptide(L)'
;MIYALTIAILMAGAVYLVLQRGMVRIVFGMSLFGHASNLTILAAGNGAWRGEAFPSSTGLEDMSDPLPQAFVLTAIVIAMATTTILLMLAALGRDDDTLDNILDAEQAEKIGPGALTTTGRTAYRGVRK
;
A
#
# COMPACT_ATOMS: atom_id res chain seq x y z
N MET A 1 -11.55 -21.36 14.84
CA MET A 1 -10.25 -21.29 15.56
C MET A 1 -9.09 -20.98 14.61
N ILE A 2 -8.92 -21.70 13.50
CA ILE A 2 -7.80 -21.45 12.57
C ILE A 2 -7.81 -20.03 11.98
N TYR A 3 -8.97 -19.50 11.57
CA TYR A 3 -9.08 -18.13 11.05
C TYR A 3 -8.57 -17.08 12.05
N ALA A 4 -9.02 -17.16 13.31
CA ALA A 4 -8.63 -16.21 14.34
C ALA A 4 -7.11 -16.22 14.58
N LEU A 5 -6.48 -17.40 14.61
CA LEU A 5 -5.04 -17.53 14.82
C LEU A 5 -4.25 -16.99 13.62
N THR A 6 -4.67 -17.29 12.40
CA THR A 6 -4.04 -16.75 11.17
C THR A 6 -4.17 -15.23 11.11
N ILE A 7 -5.35 -14.68 11.41
CA ILE A 7 -5.58 -13.22 11.44
C ILE A 7 -4.68 -12.55 12.48
N ALA A 8 -4.58 -13.12 13.70
CA ALA A 8 -3.73 -12.57 14.74
C ALA A 8 -2.24 -12.52 14.34
N ILE A 9 -1.73 -13.58 13.71
CA ILE A 9 -0.33 -13.64 13.23
C ILE A 9 -0.09 -12.61 12.12
N LEU A 10 -1.00 -12.53 11.14
CA LEU A 10 -0.88 -11.57 10.04
C LEU A 10 -0.97 -10.12 10.54
N MET A 11 -1.87 -9.84 11.48
CA MET A 11 -2.02 -8.51 12.08
C MET A 11 -0.79 -8.12 12.90
N ALA A 12 -0.24 -9.05 13.69
CA ALA A 12 1.00 -8.81 14.43
C ALA A 12 2.18 -8.55 13.48
N GLY A 13 2.32 -9.33 12.42
CA GLY A 13 3.32 -9.13 11.38
C GLY A 13 3.17 -7.80 10.65
N ALA A 14 1.93 -7.41 10.32
CA ALA A 14 1.63 -6.14 9.68
C ALA A 14 2.07 -4.96 10.55
N VAL A 15 1.63 -4.92 11.81
CA VAL A 15 2.00 -3.85 12.76
C VAL A 15 3.51 -3.81 12.97
N TYR A 16 4.16 -4.96 13.13
CA TYR A 16 5.61 -5.04 13.29
C TYR A 16 6.36 -4.46 12.10
N LEU A 17 5.98 -4.82 10.86
CA LEU A 17 6.65 -4.34 9.65
C LEU A 17 6.41 -2.85 9.39
N VAL A 18 5.22 -2.33 9.69
CA VAL A 18 4.93 -0.90 9.56
C VAL A 18 5.77 -0.05 10.53
N LEU A 19 6.08 -0.59 11.71
CA LEU A 19 6.95 0.08 12.69
C LEU A 19 8.44 -0.03 12.35
N GLN A 20 8.83 -0.85 11.36
CA GLN A 20 10.21 -0.94 10.93
C GLN A 20 10.59 0.17 9.95
N ARG A 21 11.88 0.48 9.95
CA ARG A 21 12.50 1.43 9.03
C ARG A 21 12.56 0.85 7.61
N GLY A 22 12.22 1.67 6.62
CA GLY A 22 12.29 1.33 5.20
C GLY A 22 10.92 1.25 4.53
N MET A 23 10.74 1.99 3.43
CA MET A 23 9.51 2.10 2.66
C MET A 23 9.05 0.73 2.15
N VAL A 24 9.98 -0.11 1.69
CA VAL A 24 9.64 -1.46 1.22
C VAL A 24 9.07 -2.32 2.35
N ARG A 25 9.60 -2.18 3.59
CA ARG A 25 9.08 -2.91 4.76
C ARG A 25 7.68 -2.44 5.13
N ILE A 26 7.44 -1.13 5.09
CA ILE A 26 6.10 -0.56 5.30
C ILE A 26 5.12 -1.08 4.24
N VAL A 27 5.53 -1.15 2.98
CA VAL A 27 4.70 -1.73 1.90
C VAL A 27 4.33 -3.17 2.20
N PHE A 28 5.29 -4.01 2.62
CA PHE A 28 4.99 -5.38 3.02
C PHE A 28 4.05 -5.44 4.23
N GLY A 29 4.25 -4.56 5.22
CA GLY A 29 3.34 -4.44 6.36
C GLY A 29 1.91 -4.08 5.96
N MET A 30 1.74 -3.14 5.04
CA MET A 30 0.43 -2.76 4.47
C MET A 30 -0.21 -3.91 3.69
N SER A 31 0.60 -4.70 2.96
CA SER A 31 0.12 -5.91 2.26
C SER A 31 -0.38 -6.98 3.24
N LEU A 32 0.38 -7.26 4.31
CA LEU A 32 -0.06 -8.19 5.37
C LEU A 32 -1.35 -7.71 6.04
N PHE A 33 -1.48 -6.40 6.29
CA PHE A 33 -2.69 -5.80 6.84
C PHE A 33 -3.91 -6.02 5.93
N GLY A 34 -3.73 -5.84 4.62
CA GLY A 34 -4.77 -6.12 3.63
C GLY A 34 -5.22 -7.58 3.65
N HIS A 35 -4.28 -8.53 3.74
CA HIS A 35 -4.61 -9.95 3.87
C HIS A 35 -5.35 -10.28 5.19
N ALA A 36 -4.92 -9.70 6.31
CA ALA A 36 -5.60 -9.89 7.60
C ALA A 36 -7.04 -9.33 7.57
N SER A 37 -7.23 -8.15 6.96
CA SER A 37 -8.53 -7.50 6.80
C SER A 37 -9.47 -8.34 5.93
N ASN A 38 -8.98 -8.85 4.79
CA ASN A 38 -9.75 -9.71 3.90
C ASN A 38 -10.22 -10.99 4.63
N LEU A 39 -9.31 -11.65 5.36
CA LEU A 39 -9.66 -12.83 6.15
C LEU A 39 -10.66 -12.53 7.27
N THR A 40 -10.61 -11.34 7.86
CA THR A 40 -11.56 -10.92 8.90
C THR A 40 -12.96 -10.75 8.33
N ILE A 41 -13.09 -10.14 7.15
CA ILE A 41 -14.39 -10.00 6.46
C ILE A 41 -14.93 -11.37 6.05
N LEU A 42 -14.09 -12.23 5.46
CA LEU A 42 -14.46 -13.61 5.12
C LEU A 42 -14.92 -14.40 6.36
N ALA A 43 -14.21 -14.28 7.49
CA ALA A 43 -14.56 -14.97 8.72
C ALA A 43 -15.92 -14.54 9.29
N ALA A 44 -16.37 -13.30 9.02
CA ALA A 44 -17.69 -12.83 9.43
C ALA A 44 -18.84 -13.50 8.64
N GLY A 45 -18.61 -13.85 7.37
CA GLY A 45 -19.61 -14.46 6.48
C GLY A 45 -19.61 -15.98 6.43
N ASN A 46 -18.49 -16.62 6.79
CA ASN A 46 -18.21 -18.01 6.40
C ASN A 46 -18.05 -18.95 7.61
N GLY A 47 -18.95 -18.83 8.59
CA GLY A 47 -18.86 -19.54 9.87
C GLY A 47 -19.15 -21.06 9.82
N ALA A 48 -20.18 -21.48 9.07
CA ALA A 48 -20.67 -22.87 9.06
C ALA A 48 -20.92 -23.46 7.67
N TRP A 49 -21.07 -22.63 6.64
CA TRP A 49 -21.48 -23.03 5.29
C TRP A 49 -20.32 -22.81 4.33
N ARG A 50 -19.95 -23.85 3.56
CA ARG A 50 -18.79 -23.83 2.66
C ARG A 50 -19.16 -24.03 1.19
N GLY A 51 -20.45 -24.08 0.90
CA GLY A 51 -20.97 -24.20 -0.45
C GLY A 51 -20.69 -22.96 -1.28
N GLU A 52 -20.62 -23.15 -2.58
CA GLU A 52 -20.49 -22.05 -3.52
C GLU A 52 -21.69 -21.11 -3.43
N ALA A 53 -21.44 -19.79 -3.48
CA ALA A 53 -22.45 -18.74 -3.49
C ALA A 53 -23.19 -18.65 -4.84
N PHE A 54 -23.52 -19.80 -5.42
CA PHE A 54 -24.28 -19.94 -6.66
C PHE A 54 -25.58 -20.69 -6.35
N PRO A 55 -26.75 -20.01 -6.40
CA PRO A 55 -28.03 -20.64 -6.10
C PRO A 55 -28.44 -21.71 -7.13
N SER A 56 -27.69 -21.85 -8.23
CA SER A 56 -27.88 -22.90 -9.24
C SER A 56 -27.16 -24.21 -8.92
N SER A 57 -26.13 -24.21 -8.06
CA SER A 57 -25.28 -25.38 -7.80
C SER A 57 -25.35 -25.89 -6.36
N THR A 58 -25.76 -25.04 -5.40
CA THR A 58 -25.82 -25.42 -3.98
C THR A 58 -27.18 -25.09 -3.37
N GLY A 59 -27.69 -25.97 -2.52
CA GLY A 59 -28.90 -25.70 -1.72
C GLY A 59 -28.68 -24.48 -0.82
N LEU A 60 -29.71 -23.66 -0.60
CA LEU A 60 -29.61 -22.42 0.18
C LEU A 60 -29.07 -22.64 1.60
N GLU A 61 -29.26 -23.84 2.14
CA GLU A 61 -28.82 -24.26 3.48
C GLU A 61 -27.31 -24.52 3.62
N ASP A 62 -26.61 -24.77 2.50
CA ASP A 62 -25.16 -24.97 2.45
C ASP A 62 -24.42 -23.80 1.78
N MET A 63 -25.15 -22.81 1.28
CA MET A 63 -24.61 -21.69 0.51
C MET A 63 -23.87 -20.69 1.41
N SER A 64 -22.65 -20.31 1.01
CA SER A 64 -21.90 -19.24 1.67
C SER A 64 -22.48 -17.85 1.35
N ASP A 65 -22.30 -16.89 2.27
CA ASP A 65 -22.81 -15.53 2.09
C ASP A 65 -22.06 -14.82 0.93
N PRO A 66 -22.77 -14.39 -0.14
CA PRO A 66 -22.16 -13.69 -1.26
C PRO A 66 -21.69 -12.27 -0.93
N LEU A 67 -22.24 -11.63 0.11
CA LEU A 67 -21.95 -10.24 0.42
C LEU A 67 -20.51 -10.03 0.90
N PRO A 68 -19.99 -10.78 1.90
CA PRO A 68 -18.58 -10.72 2.29
C PRO A 68 -17.61 -11.09 1.16
N GLN A 69 -18.02 -11.97 0.23
CA GLN A 69 -17.19 -12.35 -0.92
C GLN A 69 -17.01 -11.19 -1.90
N ALA A 70 -18.09 -10.48 -2.22
CA ALA A 70 -18.03 -9.29 -3.06
C ALA A 70 -17.17 -8.20 -2.42
N PHE A 71 -17.28 -7.98 -1.10
CA PHE A 71 -16.47 -7.01 -0.38
C PHE A 71 -14.98 -7.34 -0.43
N VAL A 72 -14.61 -8.60 -0.25
CA VAL A 72 -13.19 -9.01 -0.34
C VAL A 72 -12.66 -8.84 -1.76
N LEU A 73 -13.45 -9.14 -2.80
CA LEU A 73 -13.02 -8.91 -4.18
C LEU A 73 -12.70 -7.43 -4.44
N THR A 74 -13.56 -6.52 -3.95
CA THR A 74 -13.30 -5.07 -4.05
C THR A 74 -12.06 -4.66 -3.25
N ALA A 75 -11.93 -5.16 -2.02
CA ALA A 75 -10.80 -4.85 -1.16
C ALA A 75 -9.46 -5.30 -1.77
N ILE A 76 -9.41 -6.46 -2.43
CA ILE A 76 -8.21 -6.96 -3.12
C ILE A 76 -7.75 -5.98 -4.22
N VAL A 77 -8.68 -5.46 -5.03
CA VAL A 77 -8.33 -4.54 -6.12
C VAL A 77 -7.79 -3.22 -5.57
N ILE A 78 -8.42 -2.68 -4.51
CA ILE A 78 -7.94 -1.45 -3.84
C ILE A 78 -6.56 -1.67 -3.22
N ALA A 79 -6.35 -2.81 -2.56
CA ALA A 79 -5.07 -3.17 -1.96
C ALA A 79 -3.96 -3.29 -3.02
N MET A 80 -4.25 -3.90 -4.17
CA MET A 80 -3.31 -3.99 -5.30
C MET A 80 -2.95 -2.61 -5.87
N ALA A 81 -3.96 -1.75 -6.08
CA ALA A 81 -3.75 -0.40 -6.59
C ALA A 81 -2.90 0.45 -5.63
N THR A 82 -3.25 0.47 -4.34
CA THR A 82 -2.53 1.22 -3.31
C THR A 82 -1.11 0.69 -3.10
N THR A 83 -0.91 -0.63 -3.10
CA THR A 83 0.43 -1.26 -3.02
C THR A 83 1.31 -0.84 -4.19
N THR A 84 0.77 -0.79 -5.41
CA THR A 84 1.50 -0.35 -6.60
C THR A 84 1.94 1.10 -6.48
N ILE A 85 1.07 1.98 -5.98
CA ILE A 85 1.40 3.39 -5.73
C ILE A 85 2.49 3.50 -4.67
N LEU A 86 2.39 2.77 -3.56
CA LEU A 86 3.41 2.82 -2.51
C LEU A 86 4.76 2.28 -2.98
N LEU A 87 4.78 1.22 -3.79
CA LEU A 87 6.01 0.72 -4.42
C LEU A 87 6.62 1.73 -5.39
N MET A 88 5.78 2.41 -6.17
CA MET A 88 6.24 3.46 -7.08
C MET A 88 6.88 4.63 -6.32
N LEU A 89 6.30 5.05 -5.20
CA LEU A 89 6.88 6.07 -4.32
C LEU A 89 8.19 5.59 -3.68
N ALA A 90 8.23 4.34 -3.20
CA ALA A 90 9.44 3.75 -2.64
C ALA A 90 10.59 3.68 -3.67
N ALA A 91 10.27 3.50 -4.95
CA ALA A 91 11.25 3.44 -6.04
C ALA A 91 11.66 4.81 -6.60
N LEU A 92 10.97 5.89 -6.22
CA LEU A 92 11.26 7.25 -6.73
C LEU A 92 12.48 7.88 -6.04
N GLY A 93 12.72 7.50 -4.77
CA GLY A 93 13.86 7.95 -3.98
C GLY A 93 15.19 7.32 -4.41
N ARG A 94 16.30 7.88 -3.94
CA ARG A 94 17.64 7.29 -4.12
C ARG A 94 17.80 6.03 -3.28
N ASP A 95 17.20 6.02 -2.11
CA ASP A 95 17.07 4.90 -1.19
C ASP A 95 15.60 4.80 -0.72
N ASP A 96 15.26 3.65 -0.13
CA ASP A 96 13.95 3.40 0.46
C ASP A 96 13.92 3.73 1.95
N ASP A 97 14.94 4.43 2.45
CA ASP A 97 15.09 4.74 3.86
C ASP A 97 14.07 5.80 4.30
N THR A 98 13.39 5.55 5.42
CA THR A 98 12.34 6.42 5.96
C THR A 98 12.85 7.42 6.99
N LEU A 99 14.16 7.44 7.27
CA LEU A 99 14.74 8.41 8.18
C LEU A 99 15.02 9.71 7.40
N ASP A 100 14.46 10.80 7.90
CA ASP A 100 14.67 12.13 7.33
C ASP A 100 16.15 12.52 7.47
N ASN A 101 16.89 12.43 6.37
CA ASN A 101 18.33 12.67 6.37
C ASN A 101 18.55 14.19 6.26
N ILE A 102 18.92 14.81 7.37
CA ILE A 102 19.16 16.27 7.48
C ILE A 102 20.18 16.74 6.43
N LEU A 103 21.09 15.85 6.02
CA LEU A 103 22.08 16.08 4.98
C LEU A 103 21.45 16.28 3.58
N ASP A 104 20.35 15.58 3.28
CA ASP A 104 19.64 15.73 2.00
C ASP A 104 18.83 17.03 1.98
N ALA A 105 18.29 17.46 3.14
CA ALA A 105 17.64 18.76 3.28
C ALA A 105 18.64 19.92 3.14
N GLU A 106 19.83 19.80 3.75
CA GLU A 106 20.92 20.77 3.61
C GLU A 106 21.51 20.77 2.18
N GLN A 107 21.57 19.60 1.52
CA GLN A 107 21.97 19.51 0.11
C GLN A 107 20.89 20.09 -0.83
N ALA A 108 19.60 19.88 -0.55
CA ALA A 108 18.50 20.51 -1.29
C ALA A 108 18.47 22.04 -1.10
N GLU A 109 18.83 22.54 0.09
CA GLU A 109 19.02 23.96 0.34
C GLU A 109 20.25 24.52 -0.40
N LYS A 110 21.36 23.75 -0.46
CA LYS A 110 22.55 24.09 -1.25
C LYS A 110 22.31 24.03 -2.76
N ILE A 111 21.40 23.17 -3.23
CA ILE A 111 20.81 23.25 -4.57
C ILE A 111 19.79 24.39 -4.55
N GLY A 112 20.28 25.62 -4.38
CA GLY A 112 19.43 26.79 -4.21
C GLY A 112 18.45 27.01 -5.38
N PRO A 113 17.53 27.99 -5.25
CA PRO A 113 16.45 28.30 -6.22
C PRO A 113 16.93 28.73 -7.64
N GLY A 114 18.20 28.51 -7.99
CA GLY A 114 18.81 28.84 -9.27
C GLY A 114 18.44 27.93 -10.44
N ALA A 115 17.94 26.70 -10.19
CA ALA A 115 17.56 25.79 -11.28
C ALA A 115 16.29 26.20 -12.03
N LEU A 116 15.43 27.03 -11.41
CA LEU A 116 14.19 27.56 -11.99
C LEU A 116 14.18 29.10 -12.07
N THR A 117 15.29 29.77 -11.76
CA THR A 117 15.35 31.23 -11.84
C THR A 117 15.55 31.66 -13.30
N THR A 118 14.59 32.41 -13.84
CA THR A 118 14.65 32.96 -15.22
C THR A 118 15.72 34.06 -15.39
N THR A 119 16.44 34.41 -14.32
CA THR A 119 17.44 35.48 -14.25
C THR A 119 18.67 35.23 -15.14
N GLY A 120 18.91 33.99 -15.57
CA GLY A 120 20.03 33.63 -16.44
C GLY A 120 19.86 33.95 -17.94
N ARG A 121 18.67 34.36 -18.40
CA ARG A 121 18.40 34.54 -19.86
C ARG A 121 18.69 35.95 -20.38
N THR A 122 18.91 36.94 -19.51
CA THR A 122 19.14 38.35 -19.89
C THR A 122 20.60 38.69 -20.19
N ALA A 123 21.56 37.82 -19.85
CA ALA A 123 22.99 38.11 -20.04
C ALA A 123 23.47 38.01 -21.51
N TYR A 124 22.71 37.39 -22.43
CA TYR A 124 23.15 37.12 -23.81
C TYR A 124 22.59 38.08 -24.88
N ARG A 125 21.83 39.12 -24.52
CA ARG A 125 21.16 40.00 -25.50
C ARG A 125 21.85 41.36 -25.74
N GLY A 126 23.03 41.58 -25.18
CA GLY A 126 23.72 42.90 -25.21
C GLY A 126 24.88 43.06 -26.19
N VAL A 127 25.36 42.00 -26.86
CA VAL A 127 26.60 42.09 -27.67
C VAL A 127 26.39 41.54 -29.07
N ARG A 128 25.65 42.29 -29.91
CA ARG A 128 25.86 42.32 -31.36
C ARG A 128 25.45 43.71 -31.87
N LYS A 129 26.45 44.60 -32.01
CA LYS A 129 26.44 45.65 -33.03
C LYS A 129 27.21 45.14 -34.23
#